data_AF-A0A849R2D0-F1
#
_entry.id   AF-A0A849R2D0-F1
#
_cell.length_a   1.000
_cell.length_b   1.000
_cell.length_c   1.000
_cell.angle_alpha   90.00
_cell.angle_beta   90.00
_cell.angle_gamma   90.00
#
_symmetry.space_group_name_H-M   'P 1'
#
loop_
_entity.id
_entity.type
_entity.pdbx_description
1 polymer ?
#
loop_
_entity_poly.entity_id
_entity_poly.type
_entity_poly.pdbx_seq_one_letter_code
_entity_poly.pdbx_strand_id
1 'polypeptide(L)'
;MKLHDKLWEDIDLAYDDTLEREDKVTMSNSIELRVPFLDRNVVQCAMQISPRLKIKHDDDSTRKWVHREVGAMLDVPQYTAYPENDMAQSGSGLHDTVKKVTEEYFVGKTVEAVELEDNGSNYRYLDEDYVTPEMWAYMHEITKLNQCLE
;
A
#
# COMPACT_ATOMS: atom_id res chain seq x y z
N MET A 1 11.53 -11.44 -15.71
CA MET A 1 10.83 -11.93 -14.50
C MET A 1 9.34 -11.77 -14.76
N LYS A 2 8.54 -12.84 -14.75
CA LYS A 2 7.15 -12.79 -15.27
C LYS A 2 6.29 -12.06 -14.24
N LEU A 3 5.69 -10.92 -14.59
CA LEU A 3 4.82 -10.10 -13.72
C LEU A 3 3.91 -10.92 -12.80
N HIS A 4 3.34 -12.03 -13.29
CA HIS A 4 2.45 -12.89 -12.50
C HIS A 4 3.13 -13.57 -11.30
N ASP A 5 4.42 -13.87 -11.38
CA ASP A 5 5.15 -14.46 -10.25
C ASP A 5 5.18 -13.45 -9.08
N LYS A 6 5.41 -12.16 -9.40
CA LYS A 6 5.36 -11.07 -8.41
C LYS A 6 3.95 -10.80 -7.89
N LEU A 7 2.94 -10.84 -8.76
CA LEU A 7 1.54 -10.71 -8.31
C LEU A 7 1.11 -11.86 -7.39
N TRP A 8 1.65 -13.08 -7.55
CA TRP A 8 1.37 -14.19 -6.65
C TRP A 8 2.05 -13.99 -5.30
N GLU A 9 3.32 -13.58 -5.32
CA GLU A 9 4.06 -13.20 -4.11
C GLU A 9 3.30 -12.12 -3.30
N ASP A 10 2.77 -11.10 -3.97
CA ASP A 10 1.97 -10.05 -3.31
C ASP A 10 0.67 -10.58 -2.71
N ILE A 11 0.00 -11.54 -3.34
CA ILE A 11 -1.21 -12.16 -2.77
C ILE A 11 -0.85 -13.03 -1.56
N ASP A 12 0.25 -13.79 -1.64
CA ASP A 12 0.70 -14.64 -0.55
C ASP A 12 1.12 -13.83 0.68
N LEU A 13 1.63 -12.61 0.47
CA LEU A 13 2.06 -11.69 1.53
C LEU A 13 0.99 -10.68 1.92
N ALA A 14 -0.16 -10.63 1.22
CA ALA A 14 -1.23 -9.66 1.48
C ALA A 14 -1.76 -9.70 2.92
N TYR A 15 -1.71 -10.86 3.59
CA TYR A 15 -2.15 -10.97 4.98
C TYR A 15 -1.34 -10.08 5.92
N ASP A 16 -0.03 -9.98 5.68
CA ASP A 16 0.95 -9.25 6.46
C ASP A 16 1.07 -7.80 5.97
N ASP A 17 1.22 -7.61 4.66
CA ASP A 17 1.44 -6.30 4.04
C ASP A 17 0.25 -5.34 4.22
N THR A 18 -1.00 -5.85 4.31
CA THR A 18 -2.21 -4.99 4.26
C THR A 18 -3.41 -5.52 5.04
N LEU A 19 -3.82 -6.78 4.87
CA LEU A 19 -5.13 -7.24 5.33
C LEU A 19 -5.26 -7.25 6.85
N GLU A 20 -4.22 -7.66 7.59
CA GLU A 20 -4.25 -7.63 9.05
C GLU A 20 -4.48 -6.21 9.58
N ARG A 21 -3.79 -5.21 9.01
CA ARG A 21 -3.95 -3.80 9.38
C ARG A 21 -5.38 -3.32 9.12
N GLU A 22 -5.91 -3.57 7.93
CA GLU A 22 -7.24 -3.08 7.54
C GLU A 22 -8.36 -3.77 8.34
N ASP A 23 -8.23 -5.07 8.60
CA ASP A 23 -9.18 -5.83 9.44
C ASP A 23 -9.18 -5.30 10.88
N LYS A 24 -8.02 -5.14 11.52
CA LYS A 24 -7.92 -4.57 12.87
C LYS A 24 -8.55 -3.17 12.97
N VAL A 25 -8.28 -2.30 11.99
CA VAL A 25 -8.83 -0.93 11.97
C VAL A 25 -10.35 -0.94 11.82
N THR A 26 -10.90 -1.74 10.92
CA THR A 26 -12.35 -1.79 10.68
C THR A 26 -13.10 -2.48 11.83
N MET A 27 -12.56 -3.58 12.35
CA MET A 27 -13.11 -4.30 13.49
C MET A 27 -13.10 -3.48 14.79
N SER A 28 -12.11 -2.61 14.98
CA SER A 28 -12.11 -1.65 16.11
C SER A 28 -13.32 -0.71 16.08
N ASN A 29 -13.92 -0.52 14.89
CA ASN A 29 -15.13 0.28 14.68
C ASN A 29 -16.39 -0.58 14.48
N SER A 30 -16.34 -1.90 14.75
CA SER A 30 -17.43 -2.85 14.50
C SER A 30 -17.93 -2.84 13.06
N ILE A 31 -17.06 -2.56 12.09
CA ILE A 31 -17.34 -2.56 10.66
C ILE A 31 -16.67 -3.78 10.04
N GLU A 32 -17.41 -4.55 9.24
CA GLU A 32 -16.86 -5.68 8.50
C GLU A 32 -16.25 -5.19 7.18
N LEU A 33 -14.94 -5.40 7.01
CA LEU A 33 -14.25 -5.16 5.74
C LEU A 33 -14.57 -6.26 4.72
N ARG A 34 -14.93 -5.88 3.50
CA ARG A 34 -15.12 -6.81 2.37
C ARG A 34 -14.12 -6.49 1.26
N VAL A 35 -13.43 -7.53 0.78
CA VAL A 35 -12.34 -7.43 -0.21
C VAL A 35 -12.72 -8.17 -1.51
N PRO A 36 -13.65 -7.65 -2.33
CA PRO A 36 -14.19 -8.35 -3.49
C PRO A 36 -13.14 -8.72 -4.54
N PHE A 37 -12.03 -7.99 -4.62
CA PHE A 37 -10.92 -8.30 -5.54
C PHE A 37 -10.12 -9.55 -5.14
N LEU A 38 -10.24 -10.00 -3.89
CA LEU A 38 -9.64 -11.26 -3.41
C LEU A 38 -10.59 -12.46 -3.53
N ASP A 39 -11.76 -12.29 -4.17
CA ASP A 39 -12.57 -13.44 -4.55
C ASP A 39 -11.76 -14.39 -5.45
N ARG A 40 -11.88 -15.69 -5.18
CA ARG A 40 -11.11 -16.73 -5.88
C ARG A 40 -11.28 -16.65 -7.40
N ASN A 41 -12.48 -16.40 -7.89
CA ASN A 41 -12.74 -16.34 -9.33
C ASN A 41 -12.14 -15.07 -9.95
N VAL A 42 -12.19 -13.96 -9.22
CA VAL A 42 -11.57 -12.69 -9.64
C VAL A 42 -10.06 -12.84 -9.74
N VAL A 43 -9.41 -13.41 -8.72
CA VAL A 43 -7.96 -13.67 -8.72
C VAL A 43 -7.57 -14.61 -9.85
N GLN A 44 -8.29 -15.72 -10.03
CA GLN A 44 -8.03 -16.68 -11.10
C GLN A 44 -8.14 -16.03 -12.49
N CYS A 45 -9.20 -15.25 -12.72
CA CYS A 45 -9.38 -14.49 -13.95
C CYS A 45 -8.22 -13.52 -14.17
N ALA A 46 -7.90 -12.71 -13.15
CA ALA A 46 -6.82 -11.73 -13.21
C ALA A 46 -5.47 -12.39 -13.54
N MET A 47 -5.17 -13.57 -12.99
CA MET A 47 -3.92 -14.30 -13.22
C MET A 47 -3.82 -14.99 -14.58
N GLN A 48 -4.94 -15.18 -15.28
CA GLN A 48 -4.99 -15.68 -16.66
C GLN A 48 -4.86 -14.58 -17.70
N ILE A 49 -5.16 -13.32 -17.35
CA ILE A 49 -5.04 -12.19 -18.26
C ILE A 49 -3.56 -11.92 -18.59
N SER A 50 -3.27 -11.72 -19.88
CA SER A 50 -1.91 -11.39 -20.34
C SER A 50 -1.32 -10.17 -19.61
N PRO A 51 -0.07 -10.24 -19.12
CA PRO A 51 0.63 -9.11 -18.49
C PRO A 51 0.59 -7.81 -19.31
N ARG A 52 0.65 -7.92 -20.65
CA ARG A 52 0.62 -6.78 -21.58
C ARG A 52 -0.68 -5.97 -21.54
N LEU A 53 -1.75 -6.56 -21.00
CA LEU A 53 -3.04 -5.89 -20.79
C LEU A 53 -3.14 -5.25 -19.39
N LYS A 54 -2.20 -5.54 -18.49
CA LYS A 54 -2.14 -4.95 -17.15
C LYS A 54 -1.22 -3.72 -17.15
N ILE A 55 -0.05 -3.85 -17.76
CA ILE A 55 1.02 -2.84 -17.82
C ILE A 55 1.54 -2.81 -19.27
N LYS A 56 1.67 -1.61 -19.85
CA LYS A 56 2.07 -1.44 -21.26
C LYS A 56 3.58 -1.37 -21.46
N HIS A 57 4.31 -0.74 -20.55
CA HIS A 57 5.75 -0.55 -20.56
C HIS A 57 6.24 -0.24 -19.13
N ASP A 58 7.56 -0.20 -18.91
CA ASP A 58 8.13 -0.15 -17.57
C ASP A 58 7.80 1.17 -16.83
N ASP A 59 7.76 2.31 -17.53
CA ASP A 59 7.41 3.62 -16.96
C ASP A 59 5.91 3.97 -17.05
N ASP A 60 5.03 2.97 -17.21
CA ASP A 60 3.59 3.17 -17.34
C ASP A 60 3.00 3.62 -16.00
N SER A 61 2.79 4.93 -15.81
CA SER A 61 2.20 5.51 -14.58
C SER A 61 0.72 5.14 -14.39
N THR A 62 0.02 4.83 -15.49
CA THR A 62 -1.41 4.53 -15.46
C THR A 62 -1.65 3.14 -14.87
N ARG A 63 -0.97 2.10 -15.38
CA ARG A 63 -1.11 0.69 -14.96
C ARG A 63 -2.57 0.20 -14.93
N LYS A 64 -2.76 -1.08 -14.60
CA LYS A 64 -4.09 -1.70 -14.42
C LYS A 64 -5.02 -1.49 -15.64
N TRP A 65 -4.47 -1.45 -16.86
CA TRP A 65 -5.18 -1.03 -18.07
C TRP A 65 -6.48 -1.81 -18.32
N VAL A 66 -6.43 -3.15 -18.26
CA VAL A 66 -7.62 -4.00 -18.43
C VAL A 66 -8.73 -3.69 -17.41
N HIS A 67 -8.36 -3.36 -16.17
CA HIS A 67 -9.33 -3.02 -15.13
C HIS A 67 -9.99 -1.65 -15.42
N ARG A 68 -9.17 -0.67 -15.84
CA ARG A 68 -9.64 0.67 -16.22
C ARG A 68 -10.56 0.63 -17.44
N GLU A 69 -10.22 -0.21 -18.42
CA GLU A 69 -11.05 -0.43 -19.61
C GLU A 69 -12.42 -1.00 -19.25
N VAL A 70 -12.47 -2.00 -18.36
CA VAL A 70 -13.73 -2.53 -17.85
C VAL A 70 -14.53 -1.45 -17.10
N GLY A 71 -13.87 -0.60 -16.31
CA GLY A 71 -14.52 0.54 -15.66
C GLY A 71 -15.15 1.51 -16.66
N ALA A 72 -14.42 1.86 -17.73
CA ALA A 72 -14.91 2.72 -18.79
C ALA A 72 -16.11 2.10 -19.56
N MET A 73 -16.10 0.78 -19.78
CA MET A 73 -17.22 0.05 -20.36
C MET A 73 -18.46 0.04 -19.46
N LEU A 74 -18.29 0.23 -18.17
CA LEU A 74 -19.35 0.36 -17.16
C LEU A 74 -19.74 1.83 -16.91
N ASP A 75 -19.48 2.71 -17.87
CA ASP A 75 -19.81 4.14 -17.83
C ASP A 75 -19.11 4.96 -16.73
N VAL A 76 -17.99 4.47 -16.18
CA VAL A 76 -17.13 5.31 -15.33
C VAL A 76 -16.52 6.42 -16.19
N PRO A 77 -16.63 7.71 -15.80
CA PRO A 77 -16.07 8.80 -16.57
C PRO A 77 -14.58 8.61 -16.87
N GLN A 78 -14.16 8.96 -18.08
CA GLN A 78 -12.78 8.75 -18.56
C GLN A 78 -11.72 9.37 -17.63
N TYR A 79 -11.99 10.56 -17.10
CA TYR A 79 -11.08 11.24 -16.17
C TYR A 79 -10.94 10.52 -14.81
N THR A 80 -11.92 9.68 -14.44
CA THR A 80 -11.89 8.83 -13.23
C THR A 80 -11.33 7.44 -13.53
N ALA A 81 -11.58 6.91 -14.74
CA ALA A 81 -11.12 5.59 -15.14
C ALA A 81 -9.61 5.57 -15.47
N TYR A 82 -9.06 6.64 -16.04
CA TYR A 82 -7.66 6.69 -16.50
C TYR A 82 -6.73 7.72 -15.81
N PRO A 83 -6.93 8.15 -14.55
CA PRO A 83 -5.92 8.96 -13.86
C PRO A 83 -4.66 8.15 -13.60
N GLU A 84 -3.50 8.80 -13.46
CA GLU A 84 -2.28 8.14 -13.00
C GLU A 84 -2.51 7.49 -11.63
N ASN A 85 -1.84 6.38 -11.35
CA ASN A 85 -1.97 5.72 -10.05
C ASN A 85 -1.05 6.38 -9.04
N ASP A 86 -1.63 7.21 -8.16
CA ASP A 86 -0.99 7.67 -6.93
C ASP A 86 -1.20 6.66 -5.78
N MET A 87 -0.30 6.66 -4.81
CA MET A 87 -0.41 5.84 -3.60
C MET A 87 -1.44 6.45 -2.64
N ALA A 88 -2.20 5.63 -1.93
CA ALA A 88 -3.30 6.11 -1.09
C ALA A 88 -2.84 7.08 0.01
N GLN A 89 -1.67 6.83 0.59
CA GLN A 89 -1.11 7.65 1.66
C GLN A 89 -0.49 8.97 1.15
N SER A 90 0.01 8.98 -0.09
CA SER A 90 0.49 10.21 -0.76
C SER A 90 -0.69 11.06 -1.21
N GLY A 91 -1.67 10.45 -1.88
CA GLY A 91 -2.88 11.13 -2.35
C GLY A 91 -3.78 11.67 -1.23
N SER A 92 -3.67 11.13 -0.01
CA SER A 92 -4.36 11.67 1.18
C SER A 92 -3.57 12.75 1.92
N GLY A 93 -2.30 12.98 1.58
CA GLY A 93 -1.40 13.91 2.28
C GLY A 93 -1.00 13.45 3.69
N LEU A 94 -1.34 12.22 4.07
CA LEU A 94 -1.05 11.68 5.40
C LEU A 94 0.46 11.51 5.60
N HIS A 95 1.17 11.03 4.58
CA HIS A 95 2.61 10.82 4.65
C HIS A 95 3.37 12.11 5.01
N ASP A 96 3.14 13.18 4.24
CA ASP A 96 3.76 14.49 4.48
C ASP A 96 3.40 15.06 5.85
N THR A 97 2.15 14.84 6.28
CA THR A 97 1.68 15.30 7.59
C THR A 97 2.42 14.58 8.72
N VAL A 98 2.55 13.26 8.65
CA VAL A 98 3.27 12.48 9.67
C VAL A 98 4.74 12.90 9.70
N LYS A 99 5.39 12.97 8.54
CA LYS A 99 6.78 13.41 8.42
C LYS A 99 7.01 14.76 9.10
N LYS A 100 6.18 15.75 8.80
CA LYS A 100 6.26 17.08 9.41
C LYS A 100 6.09 17.03 10.94
N VAL A 101 5.09 16.29 11.43
CA VAL A 101 4.85 16.16 12.88
C VAL A 101 6.04 15.51 13.57
N THR A 102 6.65 14.49 12.97
CA THR A 102 7.80 13.80 13.57
C THR A 102 9.05 14.67 13.56
N GLU A 103 9.31 15.41 12.47
CA GLU A 103 10.40 16.39 12.40
C GLU A 103 10.25 17.45 13.51
N GLU A 104 9.05 18.01 13.69
CA GLU A 104 8.76 18.98 14.74
C GLU A 104 8.90 18.39 16.15
N TYR A 105 8.45 17.15 16.36
CA TYR A 105 8.52 16.46 17.65
C TYR A 105 9.96 16.19 18.13
N PHE A 106 10.89 15.97 17.19
CA PHE A 106 12.30 15.69 17.48
C PHE A 106 13.21 16.94 17.45
N VAL A 107 12.67 18.14 17.23
CA VAL A 107 13.47 19.38 17.34
C VAL A 107 14.10 19.47 18.73
N GLY A 108 15.44 19.44 18.77
CA GLY A 108 16.21 19.51 20.02
C GLY A 108 16.23 18.22 20.85
N LYS A 109 15.74 17.10 20.31
CA LYS A 109 15.81 15.76 20.91
C LYS A 109 16.79 14.88 20.14
N THR A 110 17.32 13.86 20.80
CA THR A 110 18.10 12.81 20.13
C THR A 110 17.14 11.81 19.51
N VAL A 111 17.35 11.48 18.24
CA VAL A 111 16.64 10.41 17.55
C VAL A 111 17.40 9.10 17.79
N GLU A 112 16.77 8.12 18.43
CA GLU A 112 17.34 6.78 18.54
C GLU A 112 17.26 6.09 17.17
N ALA A 113 18.35 5.45 16.74
CA ALA A 113 18.32 4.60 15.56
C ALA A 113 17.53 3.33 15.90
N VAL A 114 16.36 3.19 15.29
CA VAL A 114 15.50 2.02 15.45
C VAL A 114 15.35 1.36 14.09
N GLU A 115 15.65 0.07 14.04
CA GLU A 115 15.29 -0.80 12.93
C GLU A 115 13.94 -1.44 13.29
N LEU A 116 12.92 -1.14 12.50
CA LEU A 116 11.61 -1.75 12.63
C LEU A 116 11.37 -2.55 11.35
N GLU A 117 10.78 -3.73 11.51
CA GLU A 117 10.42 -4.60 10.37
C GLU A 117 9.19 -3.99 9.70
N ASP A 118 9.35 -3.44 8.49
CA ASP A 118 8.23 -2.99 7.65
C ASP A 118 7.88 -4.07 6.62
N ASN A 119 6.64 -4.55 6.69
CA ASN A 119 6.12 -5.57 5.77
C ASN A 119 5.45 -4.92 4.54
N GLY A 120 5.53 -3.61 4.35
CA GLY A 120 4.92 -2.95 3.21
C GLY A 120 5.51 -3.40 1.86
N SER A 121 4.64 -3.75 0.91
CA SER A 121 5.02 -4.12 -0.46
C SER A 121 5.83 -3.04 -1.20
N ASN A 122 5.79 -1.78 -0.74
CA ASN A 122 6.57 -0.68 -1.31
C ASN A 122 8.07 -0.94 -1.20
N TYR A 123 8.56 -1.41 -0.05
CA TYR A 123 9.98 -1.71 0.17
C TYR A 123 10.48 -2.91 -0.65
N ARG A 124 9.57 -3.79 -1.08
CA ARG A 124 9.89 -4.94 -1.94
C ARG A 124 10.23 -4.53 -3.38
N TYR A 125 9.70 -3.40 -3.84
CA TYR A 125 9.75 -3.00 -5.26
C TYR A 125 10.30 -1.61 -5.52
N LEU A 126 10.18 -0.70 -4.56
CA LEU A 126 10.70 0.66 -4.63
C LEU A 126 11.98 0.68 -3.80
N ASP A 127 13.11 0.95 -4.45
CA ASP A 127 14.41 1.16 -3.82
C ASP A 127 14.48 2.59 -3.23
N GLU A 128 13.41 3.00 -2.55
CA GLU A 128 13.23 4.34 -2.00
C GLU A 128 13.04 4.26 -0.48
N ASP A 129 13.89 4.99 0.24
CA ASP A 129 13.76 5.19 1.69
C ASP A 129 12.52 6.06 1.97
N TYR A 130 11.38 5.39 2.08
CA TYR A 130 10.08 6.01 2.25
C TYR A 130 9.88 6.65 3.64
N VAL A 131 10.57 6.14 4.68
CA VAL A 131 10.39 6.53 6.08
C VAL A 131 11.66 7.16 6.62
N THR A 132 11.54 8.30 7.32
CA THR A 132 12.70 8.96 7.93
C THR A 132 13.05 8.36 9.29
N PRO A 133 14.29 8.52 9.78
CA PRO A 133 14.68 8.05 11.12
C PRO A 133 13.78 8.59 12.24
N GLU A 134 13.32 9.84 12.13
CA GLU A 134 12.38 10.46 13.06
C GLU A 134 11.03 9.74 13.07
N MET A 135 10.52 9.36 11.90
CA MET A 135 9.28 8.61 11.79
C MET A 135 9.42 7.24 12.44
N TRP A 136 10.53 6.54 12.20
CA TRP A 136 10.80 5.25 12.82
C TRP A 136 10.90 5.32 14.34
N ALA A 137 11.70 6.26 14.86
CA ALA A 137 11.82 6.48 16.29
C ALA A 137 10.48 6.83 16.94
N TYR A 138 9.69 7.71 16.30
CA TYR A 138 8.37 8.09 16.80
C TYR A 138 7.41 6.90 16.86
N MET A 139 7.34 6.11 15.80
CA MET A 139 6.49 4.92 15.76
C MET A 139 6.90 3.92 16.84
N HIS A 140 8.20 3.68 17.03
CA HIS A 140 8.70 2.81 18.08
C HIS A 140 8.34 3.31 19.50
N GLU A 141 8.45 4.62 19.77
CA GLU A 141 8.00 5.21 21.04
C GLU A 141 6.51 4.94 21.28
N ILE A 142 5.67 5.15 20.28
CA ILE A 142 4.22 4.91 20.36
C ILE A 142 3.93 3.42 20.60
N THR A 143 4.58 2.53 19.86
CA THR A 143 4.32 1.08 19.97
C THR A 143 4.71 0.56 21.36
N LYS A 144 5.81 1.05 21.93
CA LYS A 144 6.20 0.78 23.33
C LYS A 144 5.16 1.27 24.33
N LEU A 145 4.67 2.51 24.16
CA LEU A 145 3.66 3.10 25.06
C LEU A 145 2.35 2.31 25.05
N ASN A 146 1.96 1.77 23.90
CA ASN A 146 0.69 1.04 23.74
C ASN A 146 0.82 -0.48 23.97
N GLN A 147 1.98 -0.97 24.45
CA GLN A 147 2.24 -2.39 24.71
C GLN A 147 2.03 -3.30 23.48
N CYS A 148 2.24 -2.76 22.27
CA CYS A 148 2.07 -3.53 21.03
C CYS A 148 3.33 -4.31 20.62
N LEU A 149 4.37 -4.38 21.46
CA LEU A 149 5.65 -5.08 21.22
C LEU A 149 5.86 -6.32 22.10
N GLU A 150 4.84 -6.79 22.83
CA GLU A 150 4.91 -8.02 23.63
C GLU A 150 4.39 -9.25 22.88
#